data_AF-A0A7S3PS09-F1
#
_entry.id   AF-A0A7S3PS09-F1
#
_cell.length_a   1.000
_cell.length_b   1.000
_cell.length_c   1.000
_cell.angle_alpha   90.00
_cell.angle_beta   90.00
_cell.angle_gamma   90.00
#
_symmetry.space_group_name_H-M   'P 1'
#
loop_
_entity.id
_entity.type
_entity.pdbx_description
1 polymer ?
#
loop_
_entity_poly.entity_id
_entity_poly.type
_entity_poly.pdbx_seq_one_letter_code
_entity_poly.pdbx_strand_id
1 'polypeptide(L)'
;MDDTNTIVDVGGGVSVGYLCCRGREFPICVRYTKINQDESLHLDCCESLKQLLEVSKQVHVVKLRLKQHKCINTFILDLKEIIEKALEQNLQKHENSNQIIGLGAKELGYYEWVVKELGDL
;
A
#
# COMPACT_ATOMS: atom_id res chain seq x y z
N MET A 1 11.37 -13.87 -10.82
CA MET A 1 10.61 -12.65 -11.12
C MET A 1 11.23 -11.59 -10.26
N ASP A 2 11.81 -10.55 -10.87
CA ASP A 2 12.33 -9.41 -10.12
C ASP A 2 11.20 -8.82 -9.27
N ASP A 3 11.37 -8.79 -7.94
CA ASP A 3 10.51 -8.04 -7.00
C ASP A 3 10.73 -6.52 -7.19
N THR A 4 10.51 -6.04 -8.43
CA THR A 4 10.65 -4.62 -8.77
C THR A 4 9.35 -3.93 -8.37
N ASN A 5 9.41 -3.19 -7.27
CA ASN A 5 8.38 -2.21 -6.95
C ASN A 5 8.39 -1.14 -8.04
N THR A 6 7.24 -0.90 -8.67
CA THR A 6 7.09 0.21 -9.60
C THR A 6 6.19 1.23 -8.95
N ILE A 7 6.75 2.39 -8.61
CA ILE A 7 5.99 3.54 -8.12
C ILE A 7 6.39 4.72 -8.98
N VAL A 8 5.40 5.32 -9.62
CA VAL A 8 5.54 6.45 -10.52
C VAL A 8 4.91 7.68 -9.88
N ASP A 9 5.66 8.79 -9.87
CA ASP A 9 5.08 10.10 -9.57
C ASP A 9 4.26 10.55 -10.78
N VAL A 10 2.99 10.87 -10.55
CA VAL A 10 2.05 11.32 -11.59
C VAL A 10 1.82 12.83 -11.53
N GLY A 11 2.60 13.56 -10.72
CA GLY A 11 2.41 14.99 -10.47
C GLY A 11 1.36 15.29 -9.41
N GLY A 12 1.25 16.57 -9.03
CA GLY A 12 0.28 17.02 -8.02
C GLY A 12 0.53 16.50 -6.59
N GLY A 13 1.73 15.95 -6.31
CA GLY A 13 2.04 15.30 -5.05
C GLY A 13 1.47 13.89 -4.93
N VAL A 14 1.08 13.26 -6.04
CA VAL A 14 0.55 11.90 -6.05
C VAL A 14 1.56 10.94 -6.68
N SER A 15 1.77 9.81 -6.00
CA SER A 15 2.55 8.69 -6.52
C SER A 15 1.71 7.42 -6.51
N VAL A 16 1.69 6.70 -7.62
CA VAL A 16 0.91 5.46 -7.77
C VAL A 16 1.76 4.32 -8.27
N GLY A 17 1.36 3.11 -7.95
CA GLY A 17 2.13 1.94 -8.33
C GLY A 17 1.73 0.69 -7.61
N TYR A 18 2.66 -0.24 -7.51
CA TYR A 18 2.48 -1.48 -6.77
C TYR A 18 3.74 -1.82 -5.96
N LEU A 19 3.51 -2.42 -4.80
CA LEU A 19 4.55 -3.03 -3.98
C LEU A 19 4.54 -4.53 -4.20
N CYS A 20 5.66 -5.09 -4.65
CA CYS A 20 5.86 -6.52 -4.74
C CYS A 20 6.45 -7.06 -3.42
N CYS A 21 5.70 -7.94 -2.76
CA CYS A 21 6.11 -8.60 -1.53
C CYS A 21 5.84 -10.11 -1.65
N ARG A 22 6.89 -10.92 -1.62
CA ARG A 22 6.84 -12.40 -1.73
C ARG A 22 6.09 -12.89 -2.98
N GLY A 23 6.38 -12.30 -4.14
CA GLY A 23 5.74 -12.64 -5.41
C GLY A 23 4.27 -12.23 -5.51
N ARG A 24 3.81 -11.30 -4.66
CA ARG A 24 2.47 -10.70 -4.71
C ARG A 24 2.58 -9.20 -4.92
N GLU A 25 1.78 -8.68 -5.83
CA GLU A 25 1.71 -7.26 -6.11
C GLU A 25 0.55 -6.63 -5.33
N PHE A 26 0.83 -5.54 -4.64
CA PHE A 26 -0.18 -4.76 -3.91
C PHE A 26 -0.25 -3.36 -4.52
N PRO A 27 -1.30 -3.06 -5.29
CA PRO A 27 -1.54 -1.73 -5.81
C PRO A 27 -1.71 -0.73 -4.67
N ILE A 28 -0.97 0.38 -4.77
CA ILE A 28 -0.98 1.48 -3.82
C ILE A 28 -1.00 2.84 -4.53
N CYS A 29 -1.59 3.81 -3.86
CA CYS A 29 -1.64 5.21 -4.21
C CYS A 29 -1.26 6.00 -2.96
N VAL A 30 -0.14 6.72 -3.02
CA VAL A 30 0.32 7.60 -1.95
C VAL A 30 0.12 9.03 -2.42
N ARG A 31 -0.66 9.79 -1.67
CA ARG A 31 -0.91 11.21 -1.93
C ARG A 31 -0.26 12.03 -0.82
N TYR A 32 0.58 12.96 -1.22
CA TYR A 32 1.10 14.01 -0.37
C TYR A 32 0.26 15.26 -0.56
N THR A 33 -0.38 15.69 0.52
CA THR A 33 -1.16 16.92 0.54
C THR A 33 -0.43 17.93 1.42
N LYS A 34 -0.23 19.13 0.90
CA LYS A 34 0.27 20.27 1.67
C LYS A 34 -0.82 21.32 1.75
N ILE A 35 -1.46 21.43 2.91
CA ILE A 35 -2.46 22.47 3.17
C ILE A 35 -1.84 23.45 4.15
N ASN A 36 -1.51 24.64 3.67
CA ASN A 36 -0.76 25.66 4.42
C ASN A 36 0.63 25.15 4.88
N GLN A 37 0.81 24.97 6.20
CA GLN A 37 2.02 24.45 6.86
C GLN A 37 1.89 23.00 7.35
N ASP A 38 0.71 22.39 7.18
CA ASP A 38 0.47 20.99 7.54
C ASP A 38 0.73 20.12 6.30
N GLU A 39 1.69 19.21 6.46
CA GLU A 39 2.11 18.28 5.41
C GLU A 39 1.62 16.88 5.82
N SER A 40 0.66 16.33 5.06
CA SER A 40 0.06 15.04 5.36
C SER A 40 0.24 14.05 4.21
N LEU A 41 0.69 12.85 4.55
CA LEU A 41 0.69 11.71 3.63
C LEU A 41 -0.62 10.93 3.81
N HIS A 42 -1.20 10.55 2.69
CA HIS A 42 -2.38 9.70 2.59
C HIS A 42 -1.98 8.44 1.80
N LEU A 43 -2.35 7.26 2.31
CA LEU A 43 -2.18 6.00 1.62
C LEU A 43 -3.55 5.42 1.30
N ASP A 44 -3.84 5.29 0.02
CA ASP A 44 -4.91 4.47 -0.52
C ASP A 44 -4.32 3.19 -1.08
N CYS A 45 -4.92 2.05 -0.75
CA CYS A 45 -4.43 0.74 -1.16
C CYS A 45 -5.58 -0.19 -1.54
N CYS A 46 -5.26 -1.26 -2.26
CA CYS A 46 -6.24 -2.28 -2.60
C CYS A 46 -6.86 -2.91 -1.34
N GLU A 47 -8.10 -3.41 -1.47
CA GLU A 47 -8.84 -4.02 -0.35
C GLU A 47 -8.10 -5.21 0.26
N SER A 48 -7.37 -5.99 -0.56
CA SER A 48 -6.57 -7.11 -0.09
C SER A 48 -5.42 -6.68 0.81
N LEU A 49 -4.76 -5.55 0.49
CA LEU A 49 -3.75 -4.97 1.37
C LEU A 49 -4.37 -4.43 2.66
N LYS A 50 -5.54 -3.77 2.59
CA LYS A 50 -6.25 -3.33 3.81
C LYS A 50 -6.57 -4.51 4.73
N GLN A 51 -7.18 -5.56 4.19
CA GLN A 51 -7.50 -6.78 4.95
C GLN A 51 -6.25 -7.43 5.55
N LEU A 52 -5.17 -7.53 4.79
CA LEU A 52 -3.89 -8.06 5.27
C LEU A 52 -3.39 -7.26 6.49
N LEU A 53 -3.39 -5.93 6.39
CA LEU A 53 -2.98 -5.03 7.46
C LEU A 53 -3.90 -5.10 8.68
N GLU A 54 -5.21 -5.30 8.48
CA GLU A 54 -6.18 -5.47 9.56
C GLU A 54 -5.96 -6.78 10.32
N VAL A 55 -5.87 -7.91 9.61
CA VAL A 55 -5.69 -9.25 10.22
C VAL A 55 -4.32 -9.40 10.90
N SER A 56 -3.30 -8.72 10.37
CA SER A 56 -1.96 -8.63 10.99
C SER A 56 -1.86 -7.54 12.07
N LYS A 57 -2.93 -6.76 12.30
CA LYS A 57 -2.96 -5.63 13.25
C LYS A 57 -1.91 -4.53 12.97
N GLN A 58 -1.51 -4.37 11.71
CA GLN A 58 -0.50 -3.40 11.26
C GLN A 58 -1.09 -2.04 10.86
N VAL A 59 -2.42 -1.88 10.78
CA VAL A 59 -3.08 -0.60 10.42
C VAL A 59 -2.61 0.57 11.29
N HIS A 60 -2.44 0.35 12.60
CA HIS A 60 -1.96 1.39 13.51
C HIS A 60 -0.51 1.81 13.19
N VAL A 61 0.34 0.85 12.84
CA VAL A 61 1.75 1.09 12.50
C VAL A 61 1.85 1.92 11.22
N VAL A 62 1.07 1.58 10.18
CA VAL A 62 1.01 2.36 8.94
C VAL A 62 0.56 3.79 9.21
N LYS A 63 -0.52 3.98 9.99
CA LYS A 63 -1.01 5.31 10.36
C LYS A 63 0.01 6.12 11.17
N LEU A 64 0.75 5.48 12.06
CA LEU A 64 1.81 6.13 12.82
C LEU A 64 2.94 6.59 11.90
N ARG A 65 3.38 5.73 10.98
CA ARG A 65 4.40 6.06 9.98
C ARG A 65 3.96 7.19 9.06
N LEU A 66 2.74 7.17 8.53
CA LEU A 66 2.19 8.25 7.70
C LEU A 66 2.31 9.64 8.36
N LYS A 67 2.17 9.72 9.69
CA LYS A 67 2.32 10.98 10.45
C LYS A 67 3.77 11.38 10.72
N GLN A 68 4.68 10.42 10.73
CA GLN A 68 6.10 10.64 11.04
C GLN A 68 6.92 10.98 9.80
N HIS A 69 6.52 10.47 8.63
CA HIS A 69 7.24 10.73 7.39
C HIS A 69 6.82 12.04 6.74
N LYS A 70 7.82 12.85 6.39
CA LYS A 70 7.66 14.04 5.52
C LYS A 70 8.02 13.76 4.06
N CYS A 71 8.42 12.53 3.74
CA CYS A 71 8.90 12.13 2.43
C CYS A 71 8.24 10.84 1.97
N ILE A 72 7.70 10.85 0.75
CA ILE A 72 7.03 9.70 0.13
C ILE A 72 7.99 8.52 -0.02
N ASN A 73 9.22 8.75 -0.47
CA ASN A 73 10.19 7.68 -0.73
C ASN A 73 10.54 6.88 0.53
N THR A 74 10.73 7.55 1.67
CA THR A 74 11.01 6.84 2.93
C THR A 74 9.77 6.15 3.47
N PHE A 75 8.59 6.75 3.31
CA PHE A 75 7.34 6.10 3.67
C PHE A 75 7.08 4.82 2.85
N ILE A 76 7.36 4.82 1.55
CA ILE A 76 7.22 3.66 0.67
C ILE A 76 8.09 2.49 1.14
N LEU A 77 9.35 2.77 1.53
CA LEU A 77 10.27 1.75 2.04
C LEU A 77 9.74 1.16 3.36
N ASP A 78 9.31 2.01 4.29
CA ASP A 78 8.70 1.56 5.56
C ASP A 78 7.41 0.77 5.31
N LEU A 79 6.58 1.20 4.36
CA LEU A 79 5.34 0.51 4.00
C LEU A 79 5.63 -0.89 3.47
N LYS A 80 6.64 -1.06 2.62
CA LYS A 80 7.06 -2.38 2.14
C LYS A 80 7.40 -3.30 3.31
N GLU A 81 8.24 -2.84 4.24
CA GLU A 81 8.64 -3.64 5.40
C GLU A 81 7.44 -4.05 6.27
N ILE A 82 6.47 -3.15 6.45
CA ILE A 82 5.22 -3.44 7.18
C ILE A 82 4.40 -4.51 6.46
N ILE A 83 4.29 -4.44 5.14
CA ILE A 83 3.56 -5.43 4.33
C ILE A 83 4.25 -6.79 4.39
N GLU A 84 5.58 -6.83 4.29
CA GLU A 84 6.34 -8.08 4.41
C GLU A 84 6.13 -8.73 5.78
N LYS A 85 6.21 -7.95 6.87
CA LYS A 85 5.90 -8.45 8.23
C LYS A 85 4.45 -8.91 8.36
N ALA A 86 3.51 -8.18 7.76
CA ALA A 86 2.09 -8.55 7.76
C ALA A 86 1.85 -9.89 7.05
N LEU A 87 2.53 -10.11 5.92
CA LEU A 87 2.51 -11.38 5.19
C LEU A 87 3.12 -12.50 6.00
N GLU A 88 4.26 -12.27 6.66
CA GLU A 88 4.91 -13.26 7.53
C GLU A 88 4.00 -13.69 8.67
N GLN A 89 3.38 -12.74 9.36
CA GLN A 89 2.43 -13.03 10.44
C GLN A 89 1.20 -13.79 9.94
N ASN A 90 0.72 -13.47 8.73
CA ASN A 90 -0.39 -14.21 8.13
C ASN A 90 0.04 -15.63 7.74
N LEU A 91 1.20 -15.81 7.13
CA LEU A 91 1.72 -17.14 6.75
C LEU A 91 1.93 -18.03 7.98
N GLN A 92 2.51 -17.51 9.06
CA GLN A 92 2.67 -18.27 10.31
C GLN A 92 1.33 -18.65 10.95
N LYS A 93 0.31 -17.79 10.88
CA LYS A 93 -1.04 -18.09 11.38
C LYS A 93 -1.79 -19.09 10.49
N HIS A 94 -1.53 -19.07 9.19
CA HIS A 94 -2.22 -19.86 8.17
C HIS A 94 -1.43 -21.07 7.68
N GLU A 95 -0.27 -21.39 8.26
CA GLU A 95 0.46 -22.64 8.01
C GLU A 95 -0.40 -23.90 8.35
N ASN A 96 -1.46 -23.72 9.16
CA ASN A 96 -2.48 -24.74 9.48
C ASN A 96 -3.82 -24.58 8.74
N SER A 97 -3.97 -23.60 7.84
CA SER A 97 -5.20 -23.39 7.08
C SER A 97 -4.90 -22.79 5.72
N ASN A 98 -5.19 -23.55 4.65
CA ASN A 98 -5.09 -23.16 3.23
C ASN A 98 -5.84 -21.88 2.83
N GLN A 99 -6.39 -21.11 3.77
CA GLN A 99 -6.92 -19.77 3.56
C GLN A 99 -5.80 -18.74 3.73
N ILE A 100 -4.81 -18.73 2.84
CA ILE A 100 -4.06 -17.48 2.68
C ILE A 100 -5.05 -16.51 2.03
N ILE A 101 -5.37 -15.39 2.69
CA ILE A 101 -6.26 -14.35 2.15
C ILE A 101 -5.77 -14.04 0.73
N GLY A 102 -6.55 -14.53 -0.23
CA GLY A 102 -6.22 -14.59 -1.64
C GLY A 102 -6.84 -13.40 -2.34
N LEU A 103 -6.00 -12.69 -3.08
CA LEU A 103 -6.34 -11.62 -4.00
C LEU A 103 -7.43 -12.13 -4.97
N GLY A 104 -8.67 -11.74 -4.72
CA GLY A 104 -9.82 -12.17 -5.53
C GLY A 104 -10.27 -11.01 -6.40
N ALA A 105 -9.90 -11.01 -7.69
CA ALA A 105 -10.51 -10.33 -8.84
C ALA A 105 -10.80 -8.80 -8.76
N LYS A 106 -10.71 -8.15 -7.61
CA LYS A 106 -11.05 -6.74 -7.36
C LYS A 106 -9.94 -5.76 -7.71
N GLU A 107 -8.76 -6.24 -8.05
CA GLU A 107 -7.59 -5.38 -8.31
C GLU A 107 -7.60 -4.74 -9.70
N LEU A 108 -8.29 -5.33 -10.68
CA LEU A 108 -8.50 -4.71 -11.99
C LEU A 108 -9.26 -3.37 -11.87
N GLY A 109 -10.29 -3.33 -11.01
CA GLY A 109 -11.04 -2.11 -10.75
C GLY A 109 -10.28 -1.06 -9.93
N TYR A 110 -9.21 -1.43 -9.23
CA TYR A 110 -8.37 -0.47 -8.52
C TYR A 110 -7.59 0.41 -9.49
N TYR A 111 -7.02 -0.18 -10.55
CA TYR A 111 -6.33 0.60 -11.59
C TYR A 111 -7.29 1.51 -12.35
N GLU A 112 -8.49 1.04 -12.69
CA GLU A 112 -9.53 1.88 -13.30
C GLU A 112 -9.96 3.04 -12.39
N TRP A 113 -10.09 2.79 -11.08
CA TRP A 113 -10.39 3.84 -10.09
C TRP A 113 -9.25 4.84 -9.96
N VAL A 114 -8.00 4.37 -9.84
CA VAL A 114 -6.81 5.25 -9.76
C VAL A 114 -6.71 6.13 -11.00
N VAL A 115 -6.85 5.57 -12.20
CA VAL A 115 -6.80 6.35 -13.46
C VAL A 115 -7.94 7.35 -13.54
N LYS A 116 -9.15 7.00 -13.06
CA LYS A 116 -10.30 7.91 -13.05
C LYS A 116 -10.15 9.05 -12.04
N GLU A 117 -9.71 8.77 -10.82
CA GLU A 117 -9.47 9.79 -9.80
C GLU A 117 -8.30 10.72 -10.15
N LEU A 118 -7.27 10.20 -10.83
CA LEU A 118 -6.13 11.00 -11.28
C LEU A 118 -6.37 11.73 -12.60
N GLY A 119 -7.27 11.23 -13.45
CA GLY A 119 -7.61 11.88 -14.72
C GLY A 119 -8.46 13.15 -14.57
N ASP A 120 -9.06 13.35 -13.40
CA ASP A 120 -9.84 14.55 -13.03
C ASP A 120 -9.01 15.60 -12.23
N LEU A 121 -7.69 15.40 -12.08
CA LEU A 121 -6.73 16.34 -11.49
C LEU A 121 -6.06 17.23 -12.55
#